data_AF-A0A1H9T216-F1
#
_entry.id   AF-A0A1H9T216-F1
#
_cell.length_a   1.000
_cell.length_b   1.000
_cell.length_c   1.000
_cell.angle_alpha   90.00
_cell.angle_beta   90.00
_cell.angle_gamma   90.00
#
_symmetry.space_group_name_H-M   'P 1'
#
loop_
_entity.id
_entity.type
_entity.pdbx_description
1 polymer ?
#
loop_
_entity_poly.entity_id
_entity_poly.type
_entity_poly.pdbx_seq_one_letter_code
_entity_poly.pdbx_strand_id
1 'polypeptide(L)'
;MTSRMPTKLVLTAAAVLLVIVLAGAGVAGALSAIFGGSDTITLAKCSTPIADISPDYCRLYVTAAPDCPGLPWTVLAAIGKVETDHGRSTLPGVRDGENSAGAGGPMQFLASTFASVVAAHPLPTGGASPPSRYNPSDAIHAASFLLCDNGARRGDLRAAIFAYNHDDHYVDKVLAQAALYTQALLGGTGDTGGDCNAIQAPNPAALAAINYACGQRGLPYEWGGNGPSRGDVGFDCSGLTTAAYAAAGITLPRTAHTQFHAGPRVPDGQPLLPGDLVFYGTPAKIHHVGLYLGGGLMVDAPDFGQVVKIEPYRYNGDDYAGATRPTV
;
A
#
# COMPACT_ATOMS: atom_id res chain seq x y z
N MET A 1 3.81 -24.16 72.61
CA MET A 1 3.04 -22.99 72.14
C MET A 1 2.92 -23.08 70.61
N THR A 2 1.74 -22.73 70.08
CA THR A 2 1.34 -22.52 68.66
C THR A 2 1.41 -23.75 67.73
N SER A 3 0.34 -24.42 67.29
CA SER A 3 -0.96 -24.05 66.63
C SER A 3 -0.88 -23.89 65.10
N ARG A 4 -1.58 -24.83 64.42
CA ARG A 4 -2.43 -24.74 63.20
C ARG A 4 -1.84 -24.28 61.85
N MET A 5 -1.73 -25.26 60.92
CA MET A 5 -2.46 -25.42 59.63
C MET A 5 -2.47 -24.29 58.53
N PRO A 6 -2.76 -24.63 57.25
CA PRO A 6 -1.93 -24.40 56.06
C PRO A 6 -2.43 -23.25 55.15
N THR A 7 -1.80 -23.01 53.98
CA THR A 7 -2.42 -22.82 52.63
C THR A 7 -1.44 -22.18 51.61
N LYS A 8 -1.68 -22.57 50.36
CA LYS A 8 -1.11 -22.27 49.03
C LYS A 8 -0.70 -20.81 48.69
N LEU A 9 0.37 -20.73 47.87
CA LEU A 9 0.52 -20.03 46.58
C LEU A 9 0.29 -18.51 46.50
N VAL A 10 1.34 -17.73 46.17
CA VAL A 10 1.30 -16.61 45.18
C VAL A 10 2.70 -16.42 44.55
N LEU A 11 2.74 -16.26 43.22
CA LEU A 11 3.89 -15.98 42.35
C LEU A 11 4.55 -14.61 42.65
N THR A 12 5.86 -14.48 42.38
CA THR A 12 6.45 -13.25 41.83
C THR A 12 7.69 -13.56 40.96
N ALA A 13 7.92 -12.65 40.01
CA ALA A 13 8.68 -12.76 38.78
C ALA A 13 10.22 -12.56 38.88
N ALA A 14 10.86 -12.57 37.69
CA ALA A 14 12.24 -12.19 37.33
C ALA A 14 13.21 -13.37 37.25
N ALA A 15 14.18 -13.47 36.35
CA ALA A 15 14.58 -12.77 35.11
C ALA A 15 15.79 -13.57 34.56
N VAL A 16 16.42 -13.05 33.49
CA VAL A 16 17.75 -13.41 32.95
C VAL A 16 17.71 -14.43 31.79
N LEU A 17 17.50 -13.97 30.55
CA LEU A 17 18.50 -13.40 29.62
C LEU A 17 19.34 -14.49 28.93
N LEU A 18 19.06 -14.72 27.64
CA LEU A 18 20.13 -15.03 26.69
C LEU A 18 19.84 -14.33 25.37
N VAL A 19 20.41 -13.13 25.26
CA VAL A 19 20.71 -12.49 23.98
C VAL A 19 21.89 -13.26 23.39
N ILE A 20 21.69 -13.93 22.25
CA ILE A 20 22.77 -14.19 21.31
C ILE A 20 22.45 -13.41 20.04
N VAL A 21 23.24 -12.36 19.87
CA VAL A 21 23.43 -11.64 18.62
C VAL A 21 24.05 -12.63 17.61
N LEU A 22 23.38 -12.82 16.47
CA LEU A 22 24.05 -13.19 15.24
C LEU A 22 23.90 -12.03 14.26
N ALA A 23 24.97 -11.24 14.21
CA ALA A 23 25.25 -10.33 13.12
C ALA A 23 25.70 -11.14 11.89
N GLY A 24 25.25 -10.71 10.71
CA GLY A 24 25.92 -11.00 9.44
C GLY A 24 25.56 -12.33 8.78
N ALA A 25 25.04 -12.22 7.56
CA ALA A 25 24.80 -13.29 6.57
C ALA A 25 23.70 -14.32 6.93
N GLY A 26 22.52 -14.16 6.31
CA GLY A 26 21.50 -15.21 6.37
C GLY A 26 20.06 -14.84 6.00
N VAL A 27 19.81 -13.71 5.32
CA VAL A 27 18.44 -13.34 4.88
C VAL A 27 17.86 -14.31 3.83
N ALA A 28 18.67 -15.22 3.28
CA ALA A 28 18.20 -16.23 2.33
C ALA A 28 17.51 -17.45 2.98
N GLY A 29 17.74 -17.73 4.28
CA GLY A 29 17.30 -18.99 4.91
C GLY A 29 15.93 -18.95 5.59
N ALA A 30 15.46 -17.76 5.97
CA ALA A 30 14.18 -17.61 6.67
C ALA A 30 12.95 -17.59 5.73
N LEU A 31 13.16 -17.53 4.41
CA LEU A 31 12.10 -17.44 3.43
C LEU A 31 11.50 -18.81 3.07
N SER A 32 12.27 -19.90 3.06
CA SER A 32 11.79 -21.19 2.51
C SER A 32 10.78 -21.95 3.40
N ALA A 33 10.60 -21.59 4.67
CA ALA A 33 9.69 -22.32 5.58
C ALA A 33 8.24 -21.84 5.55
N ILE A 34 7.92 -20.74 4.84
CA ILE A 34 6.57 -20.15 4.79
C ILE A 34 5.79 -20.60 3.54
N PHE A 35 6.46 -21.04 2.48
CA PHE A 35 5.83 -21.26 1.17
C PHE A 35 5.09 -22.60 0.98
N GLY A 36 5.05 -23.49 1.98
CA GLY A 36 4.34 -24.78 1.87
C GLY A 36 2.81 -24.71 2.11
N GLY A 37 2.31 -23.59 2.65
CA GLY A 37 0.88 -23.39 2.97
C GLY A 37 0.33 -22.02 2.57
N SER A 38 1.04 -21.30 1.70
CA SER A 38 0.77 -19.90 1.38
C SER A 38 -0.37 -19.71 0.35
N ASP A 39 -0.60 -20.67 -0.54
CA ASP A 39 -1.52 -20.46 -1.68
C ASP A 39 -2.99 -20.47 -1.28
N THR A 40 -3.40 -21.36 -0.36
CA THR A 40 -4.77 -21.41 0.16
C THR A 40 -5.12 -20.20 1.03
N ILE A 41 -4.17 -19.73 1.84
CA ILE A 41 -4.33 -18.52 2.66
C ILE A 41 -4.40 -17.28 1.75
N THR A 42 -3.60 -17.24 0.69
CA THR A 42 -3.58 -16.11 -0.25
C THR A 42 -4.85 -16.08 -1.11
N LEU A 43 -5.34 -17.22 -1.60
CA LEU A 43 -6.61 -17.31 -2.31
C LEU A 43 -7.80 -16.91 -1.43
N ALA A 44 -7.80 -17.24 -0.13
CA ALA A 44 -8.82 -16.80 0.80
C ALA A 44 -8.85 -15.26 0.96
N LYS A 45 -7.68 -14.60 0.92
CA LYS A 45 -7.57 -13.14 0.96
C LYS A 45 -8.11 -12.46 -0.30
N CYS A 46 -8.20 -13.16 -1.43
CA CYS A 46 -8.83 -12.63 -2.64
C CYS A 46 -10.37 -12.56 -2.55
N SER A 47 -11.00 -12.92 -1.43
CA SER A 47 -12.45 -12.74 -1.24
C SER A 47 -12.87 -11.27 -1.11
N THR A 48 -11.93 -10.39 -0.77
CA THR A 48 -12.08 -8.93 -0.75
C THR A 48 -11.04 -8.29 -1.65
N PRO A 49 -11.24 -7.04 -2.12
CA PRO A 49 -10.20 -6.31 -2.82
C PRO A 49 -8.90 -6.22 -2.01
N ILE A 50 -7.75 -6.36 -2.68
CA ILE A 50 -6.44 -6.07 -2.08
C ILE A 50 -5.94 -4.78 -2.71
N ALA A 51 -5.93 -3.70 -1.94
CA ALA A 51 -5.78 -2.34 -2.47
C ALA A 51 -6.79 -2.09 -3.62
N ASP A 52 -6.31 -1.85 -4.83
CA ASP A 52 -7.14 -1.62 -6.02
C ASP A 52 -7.34 -2.88 -6.89
N ILE A 53 -6.82 -4.04 -6.45
CA ILE A 53 -6.98 -5.32 -7.13
C ILE A 53 -8.35 -5.88 -6.79
N SER A 54 -9.19 -6.13 -7.80
CA SER A 54 -10.49 -6.77 -7.57
C SER A 54 -10.32 -8.23 -7.13
N PRO A 55 -11.29 -8.80 -6.39
CA PRO A 55 -11.32 -10.22 -6.04
C PRO A 55 -11.05 -11.16 -7.22
N ASP A 56 -11.61 -10.84 -8.38
CA ASP A 56 -11.46 -11.65 -9.59
C ASP A 56 -10.03 -11.63 -10.13
N TYR A 57 -9.44 -10.43 -10.26
CA TYR A 57 -8.05 -10.31 -10.72
C TYR A 57 -7.05 -10.86 -9.70
N CYS A 58 -7.30 -10.69 -8.40
CA CYS A 58 -6.48 -11.29 -7.35
C CYS A 58 -6.38 -12.80 -7.52
N ARG A 59 -7.51 -13.48 -7.74
CA ARG A 59 -7.52 -14.94 -7.97
C ARG A 59 -6.75 -15.32 -9.23
N LEU A 60 -6.87 -14.56 -10.32
CA LEU A 60 -6.11 -14.83 -11.55
C LEU A 60 -4.59 -14.71 -11.32
N TYR A 61 -4.13 -13.64 -10.65
CA TYR A 61 -2.70 -13.47 -10.36
C TYR A 61 -2.14 -14.55 -9.44
N VAL A 62 -2.87 -14.87 -8.36
CA VAL A 62 -2.45 -15.89 -7.39
C VAL A 62 -2.44 -17.28 -8.01
N THR A 63 -3.38 -17.58 -8.93
CA THR A 63 -3.45 -18.88 -9.61
C THR A 63 -2.39 -19.03 -10.70
N ALA A 64 -1.96 -17.94 -11.35
CA ALA A 64 -0.95 -17.97 -12.40
C ALA A 64 0.49 -17.93 -11.88
N ALA A 65 0.74 -17.33 -10.72
CA ALA A 65 2.11 -17.24 -10.17
C ALA A 65 2.81 -18.61 -10.03
N PRO A 66 2.15 -19.70 -9.61
CA PRO A 66 2.74 -21.04 -9.56
C PRO A 66 3.25 -21.60 -10.90
N ASP A 67 2.85 -21.06 -12.05
CA ASP A 67 3.44 -21.43 -13.35
C ASP A 67 4.95 -21.16 -13.38
N CYS A 68 5.41 -20.21 -12.56
CA CYS A 68 6.81 -19.94 -12.33
C CYS A 68 7.20 -20.06 -10.84
N PRO A 69 7.81 -21.18 -10.42
CA PRO A 69 8.29 -21.34 -9.06
C PRO A 69 9.21 -20.19 -8.64
N GLY A 70 8.84 -19.49 -7.56
CA GLY A 70 9.59 -18.36 -7.02
C GLY A 70 9.17 -16.98 -7.54
N LEU A 71 8.25 -16.89 -8.51
CA LEU A 71 7.68 -15.61 -8.94
C LEU A 71 6.63 -15.11 -7.92
N PRO A 72 6.80 -13.91 -7.33
CA PRO A 72 5.76 -13.35 -6.46
C PRO A 72 4.53 -12.95 -7.28
N TRP A 73 3.33 -13.38 -6.88
CA TRP A 73 2.09 -13.01 -7.57
C TRP A 73 1.86 -11.49 -7.60
N THR A 74 2.42 -10.75 -6.64
CA THR A 74 2.38 -9.29 -6.58
C THR A 74 3.13 -8.63 -7.73
N VAL A 75 4.11 -9.30 -8.34
CA VAL A 75 4.78 -8.83 -9.57
C VAL A 75 3.85 -8.96 -10.77
N LEU A 76 3.12 -10.07 -10.92
CA LEU A 76 2.11 -10.22 -11.97
C LEU A 76 0.99 -9.18 -11.82
N ALA A 77 0.53 -8.95 -10.59
CA ALA A 77 -0.45 -7.91 -10.30
C ALA A 77 0.06 -6.52 -10.66
N ALA A 78 1.32 -6.21 -10.31
CA ALA A 78 1.94 -4.92 -10.64
C ALA A 78 2.07 -4.68 -12.14
N ILE A 79 2.43 -5.70 -12.93
CA ILE A 79 2.42 -5.60 -14.40
C ILE A 79 1.01 -5.27 -14.89
N GLY A 80 -0.01 -6.03 -14.45
CA GLY A 80 -1.38 -5.74 -14.87
C GLY A 80 -1.90 -4.36 -14.46
N LYS A 81 -1.44 -3.84 -13.31
CA LYS A 81 -1.70 -2.46 -12.86
C LYS A 81 -1.07 -1.45 -13.81
N VAL A 82 0.24 -1.58 -14.07
CA VAL A 82 1.00 -0.64 -14.88
C VAL A 82 0.53 -0.64 -16.34
N GLU A 83 0.19 -1.80 -16.89
CA GLU A 83 -0.27 -1.93 -18.27
C GLU A 83 -1.65 -1.31 -18.50
N THR A 84 -2.63 -1.67 -17.67
CA THR A 84 -4.03 -1.34 -17.98
C THR A 84 -4.92 -1.10 -16.76
N ASP A 85 -4.35 -0.89 -15.57
CA ASP A 85 -5.11 -0.79 -14.34
C ASP A 85 -6.00 -2.05 -14.12
N HIS A 86 -5.40 -3.23 -14.27
CA HIS A 86 -6.09 -4.53 -14.20
C HIS A 86 -7.26 -4.62 -15.21
N GLY A 87 -7.02 -4.18 -16.45
CA GLY A 87 -8.00 -4.18 -17.53
C GLY A 87 -9.09 -3.10 -17.45
N ARG A 88 -9.00 -2.16 -16.50
CA ARG A 88 -9.98 -1.07 -16.34
C ARG A 88 -9.71 0.13 -17.23
N SER A 89 -8.48 0.30 -17.70
CA SER A 89 -8.09 1.37 -18.61
C SER A 89 -8.95 1.38 -19.88
N THR A 90 -9.32 2.58 -20.32
CA THR A 90 -10.07 2.83 -21.56
C THR A 90 -9.17 3.16 -22.75
N LEU A 91 -7.84 3.06 -22.56
CA LEU A 91 -6.87 3.29 -23.62
C LEU A 91 -6.97 2.21 -24.72
N PRO A 92 -6.49 2.51 -25.95
CA PRO A 92 -6.52 1.56 -27.06
C PRO A 92 -5.83 0.23 -26.73
N GLY A 93 -6.35 -0.88 -27.27
CA GLY A 93 -5.76 -2.21 -27.15
C GLY A 93 -6.20 -3.01 -25.93
N VAL A 94 -6.85 -2.42 -24.93
CA VAL A 94 -7.19 -3.15 -23.68
C VAL A 94 -8.27 -4.21 -23.88
N ARG A 95 -9.37 -3.85 -24.56
CA ARG A 95 -10.54 -4.73 -24.77
C ARG A 95 -10.61 -5.31 -26.18
N ASP A 96 -10.12 -4.53 -27.15
CA ASP A 96 -10.04 -4.86 -28.57
C ASP A 96 -8.95 -4.02 -29.23
N GLY A 97 -8.60 -4.37 -30.47
CA GLY A 97 -7.56 -3.68 -31.24
C GLY A 97 -6.18 -3.74 -30.58
N GLU A 98 -5.30 -2.83 -31.00
CA GLU A 98 -3.95 -2.75 -30.48
C GLU A 98 -3.62 -1.30 -30.12
N ASN A 99 -2.70 -1.12 -29.18
CA ASN A 99 -2.07 0.18 -28.97
C ASN A 99 -1.05 0.47 -30.09
N SER A 100 -0.39 1.63 -30.04
CA SER A 100 0.58 2.05 -31.06
C SER A 100 1.81 1.14 -31.19
N ALA A 101 2.09 0.29 -30.20
CA ALA A 101 3.17 -0.68 -30.23
C ALA A 101 2.72 -2.07 -30.73
N GLY A 102 1.43 -2.27 -31.05
CA GLY A 102 0.89 -3.57 -31.43
C GLY A 102 0.50 -4.46 -30.24
N ALA A 103 0.47 -3.88 -29.03
CA ALA A 103 0.13 -4.59 -27.80
C ALA A 103 -1.38 -4.57 -27.54
N GLY A 104 -1.91 -5.67 -26.99
CA GLY A 104 -3.32 -5.80 -26.69
C GLY A 104 -3.64 -6.70 -25.49
N GLY A 105 -4.87 -6.57 -24.99
CA GLY A 105 -5.37 -7.25 -23.80
C GLY A 105 -5.02 -6.56 -22.47
N PRO A 106 -5.49 -7.10 -21.33
CA PRO A 106 -5.27 -6.52 -20.00
C PRO A 106 -3.79 -6.55 -19.56
N MET A 107 -2.98 -7.39 -20.18
CA MET A 107 -1.53 -7.45 -19.93
C MET A 107 -0.72 -6.83 -21.09
N GLN A 108 -1.37 -6.21 -22.08
CA GLN A 108 -0.73 -5.51 -23.21
C GLN A 108 0.37 -6.33 -23.91
N PHE A 109 0.04 -7.56 -24.28
CA PHE A 109 0.95 -8.41 -25.03
C PHE A 109 1.03 -8.02 -26.50
N LEU A 110 2.25 -7.98 -27.06
CA LEU A 110 2.44 -8.09 -28.50
C LEU A 110 1.90 -9.43 -29.00
N ALA A 111 1.26 -9.44 -30.18
CA ALA A 111 0.64 -10.64 -30.74
C ALA A 111 1.64 -11.79 -30.90
N SER A 112 2.83 -11.48 -31.43
CA SER A 112 3.91 -12.44 -31.67
C SER A 112 4.48 -13.02 -30.36
N THR A 113 4.66 -12.18 -29.35
CA THR A 113 5.15 -12.62 -28.03
C THR A 113 4.14 -13.57 -27.38
N PHE A 114 2.86 -13.20 -27.35
CA PHE A 114 1.81 -14.06 -26.80
C PHE A 114 1.75 -15.40 -27.55
N ALA A 115 1.73 -15.37 -28.89
CA ALA A 115 1.70 -16.57 -29.72
C ALA A 115 2.91 -17.50 -29.45
N SER A 116 4.09 -16.93 -29.26
CA SER A 116 5.31 -17.70 -28.95
C SER A 116 5.23 -18.35 -27.58
N VAL A 117 4.73 -17.63 -26.57
CA VAL A 117 4.57 -18.16 -25.21
C VAL A 117 3.54 -19.29 -25.18
N VAL A 118 2.36 -19.12 -25.77
CA VAL A 118 1.31 -20.17 -25.74
C VAL A 118 1.65 -21.39 -26.59
N ALA A 119 2.56 -21.24 -27.58
CA ALA A 119 3.09 -22.37 -28.32
C ALA A 119 4.11 -23.18 -27.50
N ALA A 120 4.89 -22.51 -26.64
CA ALA A 120 5.87 -23.15 -25.77
C ALA A 120 5.25 -23.72 -24.48
N HIS A 121 4.21 -23.07 -23.96
CA HIS A 121 3.60 -23.38 -22.67
C HIS A 121 2.08 -23.53 -22.84
N PRO A 122 1.54 -24.76 -22.74
CA PRO A 122 0.10 -24.97 -22.71
C PRO A 122 -0.53 -24.23 -21.52
N LEU A 123 -1.48 -23.35 -21.78
CA LEU A 123 -2.18 -22.62 -20.71
C LEU A 123 -3.14 -23.54 -19.95
N PRO A 124 -3.32 -23.34 -18.63
CA PRO A 124 -4.32 -24.07 -17.85
C PRO A 124 -5.74 -23.88 -18.36
N THR A 125 -6.62 -24.82 -18.03
CA THR A 125 -8.06 -24.71 -18.32
C THR A 125 -8.70 -23.54 -17.57
N GLY A 126 -9.66 -22.85 -18.19
CA GLY A 126 -10.38 -21.72 -17.58
C GLY A 126 -10.27 -20.42 -18.39
N GLY A 127 -9.40 -20.39 -19.39
CA GLY A 127 -9.27 -19.31 -20.36
C GLY A 127 -10.09 -19.50 -21.64
N ALA A 128 -9.73 -18.77 -22.69
CA ALA A 128 -10.41 -18.85 -23.98
C ALA A 128 -9.96 -20.07 -24.80
N SER A 129 -10.81 -20.48 -25.75
CA SER A 129 -10.49 -21.54 -26.71
C SER A 129 -10.80 -21.05 -28.14
N PRO A 130 -9.80 -20.74 -28.97
CA PRO A 130 -8.36 -20.80 -28.68
C PRO A 130 -7.89 -19.74 -27.66
N PRO A 131 -6.70 -19.91 -27.04
CA PRO A 131 -6.13 -18.92 -26.12
C PRO A 131 -6.07 -17.52 -26.73
N SER A 132 -6.42 -16.51 -25.93
CA SER A 132 -6.52 -15.12 -26.40
C SER A 132 -5.85 -14.17 -25.44
N ARG A 133 -4.97 -13.28 -25.94
CA ARG A 133 -4.37 -12.21 -25.12
C ARG A 133 -5.41 -11.26 -24.51
N TYR A 134 -6.65 -11.24 -24.99
CA TYR A 134 -7.74 -10.43 -24.43
C TYR A 134 -8.53 -11.16 -23.32
N ASN A 135 -8.34 -12.47 -23.18
CA ASN A 135 -8.86 -13.18 -22.01
C ASN A 135 -7.90 -12.93 -20.83
N PRO A 136 -8.36 -12.37 -19.70
CA PRO A 136 -7.48 -12.07 -18.57
C PRO A 136 -6.74 -13.28 -18.00
N SER A 137 -7.39 -14.45 -17.94
CA SER A 137 -6.75 -15.67 -17.46
C SER A 137 -5.59 -16.06 -18.38
N ASP A 138 -5.85 -16.14 -19.68
CA ASP A 138 -4.82 -16.51 -20.66
C ASP A 138 -3.64 -15.54 -20.64
N ALA A 139 -3.93 -14.24 -20.61
CA ALA A 139 -2.91 -13.19 -20.63
C ALA A 139 -2.04 -13.22 -19.36
N ILE A 140 -2.63 -13.46 -18.18
CA ILE A 140 -1.90 -13.49 -16.92
C ILE A 140 -1.04 -14.75 -16.79
N HIS A 141 -1.56 -15.92 -17.21
CA HIS A 141 -0.75 -17.15 -17.28
C HIS A 141 0.41 -17.01 -18.29
N ALA A 142 0.16 -16.44 -19.48
CA ALA A 142 1.21 -16.15 -20.44
C ALA A 142 2.28 -15.18 -19.88
N ALA A 143 1.89 -14.17 -19.09
CA ALA A 143 2.84 -13.29 -18.41
C ALA A 143 3.71 -14.05 -17.41
N SER A 144 3.13 -14.97 -16.63
CA SER A 144 3.87 -15.81 -15.68
C SER A 144 4.94 -16.65 -16.37
N PHE A 145 4.59 -17.34 -17.47
CA PHE A 145 5.56 -18.11 -18.26
C PHE A 145 6.65 -17.23 -18.89
N LEU A 146 6.28 -16.07 -19.47
CA LEU A 146 7.24 -15.16 -20.06
C LEU A 146 8.27 -14.67 -19.04
N LEU A 147 7.84 -14.25 -17.86
CA LEU A 147 8.76 -13.85 -16.78
C LEU A 147 9.64 -15.03 -16.34
N CYS A 148 9.08 -16.24 -16.34
CA CYS A 148 9.81 -17.44 -15.95
C CYS A 148 10.99 -17.73 -16.86
N ASP A 149 10.75 -17.71 -18.17
CA ASP A 149 11.74 -17.98 -19.20
C ASP A 149 12.87 -16.94 -19.18
N ASN A 150 12.56 -15.71 -18.71
CA ASN A 150 13.48 -14.58 -18.73
C ASN A 150 14.16 -14.28 -17.39
N GLY A 151 14.07 -15.18 -16.41
CA GLY A 151 14.93 -15.13 -15.22
C GLY A 151 14.22 -15.10 -13.87
N ALA A 152 12.89 -14.98 -13.83
CA ALA A 152 12.16 -14.94 -12.56
C ALA A 152 12.39 -16.19 -11.72
N ARG A 153 12.44 -17.39 -12.34
CA ARG A 153 12.76 -18.66 -11.66
C ARG A 153 14.11 -18.66 -10.96
N ARG A 154 15.07 -17.88 -11.48
CA ARG A 154 16.42 -17.74 -10.93
C ARG A 154 16.52 -16.62 -9.88
N GLY A 155 15.41 -15.94 -9.58
CA GLY A 155 15.36 -14.80 -8.68
C GLY A 155 15.73 -13.46 -9.33
N ASP A 156 15.98 -13.42 -10.65
CA ASP A 156 16.31 -12.19 -11.38
C ASP A 156 15.04 -11.51 -11.91
N LEU A 157 14.30 -10.89 -10.99
CA LEU A 157 13.05 -10.22 -11.32
C LEU A 157 13.27 -8.99 -12.21
N ARG A 158 14.39 -8.28 -12.07
CA ARG A 158 14.68 -7.11 -12.91
C ARG A 158 14.85 -7.52 -14.36
N ALA A 159 15.67 -8.54 -14.64
CA ALA A 159 15.86 -9.03 -16.01
C ALA A 159 14.56 -9.58 -16.60
N ALA A 160 13.77 -10.31 -15.81
CA ALA A 160 12.50 -10.85 -16.26
C ALA A 160 11.49 -9.75 -16.64
N ILE A 161 11.34 -8.72 -15.80
CA ILE A 161 10.44 -7.59 -16.09
C ILE A 161 10.97 -6.75 -17.25
N PHE A 162 12.29 -6.59 -17.38
CA PHE A 162 12.88 -5.89 -18.52
C PHE A 162 12.62 -6.63 -19.84
N ALA A 163 12.67 -7.96 -19.85
CA ALA A 163 12.32 -8.75 -21.03
C ALA A 163 10.82 -8.62 -21.39
N TYR A 164 9.97 -8.33 -20.41
CA TYR A 164 8.55 -8.03 -20.61
C TYR A 164 8.37 -6.69 -21.34
N ASN A 165 9.02 -5.64 -20.83
CA ASN A 165 9.01 -4.29 -21.41
C ASN A 165 10.41 -3.69 -21.21
N HIS A 166 11.11 -3.44 -22.32
CA HIS A 166 12.56 -3.12 -22.38
C HIS A 166 12.88 -1.69 -21.95
N ASP A 167 12.28 -1.24 -20.85
CA ASP A 167 12.42 0.08 -20.25
C ASP A 167 12.69 -0.07 -18.75
N ASP A 168 13.85 0.41 -18.29
CA ASP A 168 14.23 0.35 -16.87
C ASP A 168 13.26 1.12 -15.96
N HIS A 169 12.66 2.21 -16.44
CA HIS A 169 11.67 2.95 -15.68
C HIS A 169 10.36 2.17 -15.54
N TYR A 170 10.01 1.35 -16.55
CA TYR A 170 8.92 0.39 -16.41
C TYR A 170 9.25 -0.66 -15.34
N VAL A 171 10.47 -1.21 -15.34
CA VAL A 171 10.93 -2.17 -14.33
C VAL A 171 10.80 -1.59 -12.93
N ASP A 172 11.28 -0.35 -12.72
CA ASP A 172 11.20 0.34 -11.43
C ASP A 172 9.75 0.57 -10.99
N LYS A 173 8.87 0.99 -11.91
CA LYS A 173 7.44 1.14 -11.63
C LYS A 173 6.79 -0.16 -11.19
N VAL A 174 7.04 -1.27 -11.89
CA VAL A 174 6.47 -2.58 -11.57
C VAL A 174 6.99 -3.06 -10.21
N LEU A 175 8.29 -2.97 -9.94
CA LEU A 175 8.85 -3.41 -8.67
C LEU A 175 8.36 -2.56 -7.49
N ALA A 176 8.25 -1.24 -7.66
CA ALA A 176 7.67 -0.36 -6.65
C ALA A 176 6.20 -0.71 -6.39
N GLN A 177 5.40 -0.92 -7.43
CA GLN A 177 3.99 -1.30 -7.29
C GLN A 177 3.83 -2.69 -6.66
N ALA A 178 4.70 -3.66 -7.00
CA ALA A 178 4.70 -4.99 -6.40
C ALA A 178 5.03 -4.93 -4.90
N ALA A 179 5.91 -4.04 -4.48
CA ALA A 179 6.19 -3.79 -3.07
C ALA A 179 4.96 -3.22 -2.34
N LEU A 180 4.20 -2.30 -2.96
CA LEU A 180 2.94 -1.80 -2.39
C LEU A 180 1.89 -2.91 -2.22
N TYR A 181 1.75 -3.80 -3.21
CA TYR A 181 0.84 -4.95 -3.09
C TYR A 181 1.31 -5.97 -2.06
N THR A 182 2.62 -6.16 -1.93
CA THR A 182 3.19 -7.03 -0.89
C THR A 182 2.90 -6.44 0.50
N GLN A 183 3.02 -5.12 0.66
CA GLN A 183 2.64 -4.44 1.90
C GLN A 183 1.14 -4.59 2.18
N ALA A 184 0.27 -4.38 1.19
CA ALA A 184 -1.17 -4.58 1.33
C ALA A 184 -1.54 -6.03 1.71
N LEU A 185 -0.80 -7.02 1.20
CA LEU A 185 -1.01 -8.44 1.52
C LEU A 185 -0.53 -8.82 2.93
N LEU A 186 0.66 -8.34 3.32
CA LEU A 186 1.27 -8.59 4.63
C LEU A 186 0.57 -7.79 5.74
N GLY A 187 -0.09 -6.69 5.39
CA GLY A 187 -1.04 -5.92 6.21
C GLY A 187 -2.35 -6.65 6.55
N GLY A 188 -2.40 -7.98 6.39
CA GLY A 188 -3.47 -8.84 6.91
C GLY A 188 -3.50 -8.99 8.44
N THR A 189 -2.55 -8.38 9.15
CA THR A 189 -2.70 -7.92 10.53
C THR A 189 -2.31 -6.45 10.63
N GLY A 190 -2.95 -5.65 9.78
CA GLY A 190 -3.25 -4.24 9.88
C GLY A 190 -2.27 -3.23 9.27
N ASP A 191 -2.58 -2.86 8.04
CA ASP A 191 -2.50 -1.48 7.61
C ASP A 191 -3.70 -1.23 6.70
N THR A 192 -4.60 -0.34 7.11
CA THR A 192 -5.76 0.07 6.31
C THR A 192 -5.65 1.53 5.93
N GLY A 193 -4.44 1.98 5.58
CA GLY A 193 -4.22 3.29 4.98
C GLY A 193 -5.34 3.64 4.00
N GLY A 194 -6.16 4.62 4.35
CA GLY A 194 -7.34 5.06 3.60
C GLY A 194 -8.72 4.62 4.11
N ASP A 195 -8.85 3.49 4.80
CA ASP A 195 -10.07 3.13 5.52
C ASP A 195 -9.95 3.55 6.98
N CYS A 196 -10.54 4.69 7.29
CA CYS A 196 -10.68 5.26 8.62
C CYS A 196 -11.21 4.30 9.71
N ASN A 197 -11.79 3.15 9.34
CA ASN A 197 -12.35 2.20 10.31
C ASN A 197 -11.39 1.11 10.76
N ALA A 198 -10.18 1.03 10.19
CA ALA A 198 -9.29 -0.09 10.47
C ALA A 198 -7.80 0.30 10.63
N ILE A 199 -7.52 1.60 10.78
CA ILE A 199 -6.14 2.12 10.71
C ILE A 199 -5.31 1.56 11.87
N GLN A 200 -4.15 0.98 11.54
CA GLN A 200 -3.13 0.64 12.53
C GLN A 200 -2.16 1.81 12.70
N ALA A 201 -2.33 2.54 13.78
CA ALA A 201 -1.40 3.60 14.16
C ALA A 201 -0.32 3.07 15.11
N PRO A 202 0.89 3.66 15.10
CA PRO A 202 2.02 3.20 15.92
C PRO A 202 1.79 3.39 17.43
N ASN A 203 0.83 4.23 17.83
CA ASN A 203 0.47 4.45 19.23
C ASN A 203 -0.99 4.96 19.36
N PRO A 204 -1.56 4.94 20.58
CA PRO A 204 -2.94 5.37 20.82
C PRO A 204 -3.22 6.83 20.48
N ALA A 205 -2.24 7.73 20.63
CA ALA A 205 -2.42 9.15 20.33
C ALA A 205 -2.57 9.38 18.82
N ALA A 206 -1.75 8.72 18.01
CA ALA A 206 -1.87 8.73 16.56
C ALA A 206 -3.23 8.17 16.12
N LEU A 207 -3.68 7.05 16.70
CA LEU A 207 -4.98 6.46 16.41
C LEU A 207 -6.14 7.40 16.78
N ALA A 208 -6.07 8.06 17.94
CA ALA A 208 -7.09 8.99 18.39
C ALA A 208 -7.20 10.22 17.46
N ALA A 209 -6.07 10.79 17.06
CA ALA A 209 -6.04 11.92 16.11
C ALA A 209 -6.64 11.53 14.76
N ILE A 210 -6.26 10.37 14.24
CA ILE A 210 -6.77 9.82 12.98
C ILE A 210 -8.28 9.61 13.08
N ASN A 211 -8.77 8.92 14.12
CA ASN A 211 -10.20 8.65 14.31
C ASN A 211 -11.02 9.94 14.38
N TYR A 212 -10.50 10.97 15.07
CA TYR A 212 -11.14 12.28 15.11
C TYR A 212 -11.26 12.88 13.71
N ALA A 213 -10.16 13.01 12.97
CA ALA A 213 -10.13 13.64 11.65
C ALA A 213 -11.00 12.87 10.64
N CYS A 214 -10.93 11.55 10.66
CA CYS A 214 -11.78 10.65 9.90
C CYS A 214 -13.27 10.82 10.17
N GLY A 215 -13.65 11.12 11.42
CA GLY A 215 -15.03 11.41 11.80
C GLY A 215 -15.53 12.76 11.29
N GLN A 216 -14.64 13.65 10.85
CA GLN A 216 -15.00 14.96 10.29
C GLN A 216 -15.20 14.95 8.77
N ARG A 217 -14.97 13.80 8.10
CA ARG A 217 -15.12 13.67 6.65
C ARG A 217 -16.51 14.09 6.19
N GLY A 218 -16.57 14.83 5.09
CA GLY A 218 -17.80 15.39 4.53
C GLY A 218 -18.18 16.78 5.07
N LEU A 219 -17.56 17.24 6.16
CA LEU A 219 -17.72 18.63 6.60
C LEU A 219 -17.03 19.59 5.60
N PRO A 220 -17.59 20.77 5.34
CA PRO A 220 -17.04 21.72 4.38
C PRO A 220 -15.67 22.25 4.81
N TYR A 221 -14.86 22.67 3.84
CA TYR A 221 -13.75 23.56 4.11
C TYR A 221 -14.27 24.94 4.53
N GLU A 222 -13.70 25.49 5.60
CA GLU A 222 -13.98 26.85 6.06
C GLU A 222 -12.68 27.55 6.42
N TRP A 223 -12.36 28.64 5.74
CA TRP A 223 -11.16 29.42 6.01
C TRP A 223 -11.16 29.97 7.44
N GLY A 224 -10.16 29.59 8.23
CA GLY A 224 -10.08 29.93 9.65
C GLY A 224 -10.87 28.97 10.57
N GLY A 225 -11.62 28.03 9.99
CA GLY A 225 -12.50 27.10 10.71
C GLY A 225 -11.74 26.12 11.61
N ASN A 226 -12.30 25.89 12.79
CA ASN A 226 -11.78 25.03 13.87
C ASN A 226 -12.79 23.92 14.24
N GLY A 227 -13.83 23.76 13.44
CA GLY A 227 -14.82 22.69 13.57
C GLY A 227 -16.13 23.08 14.23
N PRO A 228 -17.18 22.25 14.06
CA PRO A 228 -18.51 22.48 14.63
C PRO A 228 -18.54 22.70 16.14
N SER A 229 -17.67 22.05 16.90
CA SER A 229 -17.57 22.26 18.36
C SER A 229 -17.15 23.68 18.77
N ARG A 230 -16.64 24.46 17.81
CA ARG A 230 -16.23 25.87 17.99
C ARG A 230 -17.21 26.87 17.39
N GLY A 231 -18.32 26.39 16.82
CA GLY A 231 -19.33 27.21 16.16
C GLY A 231 -19.10 27.42 14.66
N ASP A 232 -18.08 26.78 14.09
CA ASP A 232 -17.71 26.85 12.67
C ASP A 232 -18.54 25.81 11.87
N VAL A 233 -18.83 26.06 10.60
CA VAL A 233 -19.51 25.07 9.73
C VAL A 233 -18.58 23.92 9.32
N GLY A 234 -17.27 24.14 9.40
CA GLY A 234 -16.27 23.15 9.06
C GLY A 234 -14.86 23.50 9.54
N PHE A 235 -13.86 23.07 8.78
CA PHE A 235 -12.45 23.20 9.15
C PHE A 235 -11.62 23.80 8.01
N ASP A 236 -10.55 24.53 8.34
CA ASP A 236 -9.40 24.63 7.43
C ASP A 236 -8.38 23.53 7.72
N CYS A 237 -7.37 23.40 6.85
CA CYS A 237 -6.36 22.34 6.91
C CYS A 237 -5.73 22.19 8.30
N SER A 238 -5.22 23.30 8.84
CA SER A 238 -4.56 23.34 10.14
C SER A 238 -5.52 23.33 11.33
N GLY A 239 -6.77 23.78 11.14
CA GLY A 239 -7.84 23.68 12.11
C GLY A 239 -8.25 22.22 12.35
N LEU A 240 -8.36 21.44 11.28
CA LEU A 240 -8.65 20.00 11.36
C LEU A 240 -7.55 19.25 12.14
N THR A 241 -6.28 19.47 11.79
CA THR A 241 -5.16 18.81 12.49
C THR A 241 -5.05 19.27 13.94
N THR A 242 -5.25 20.56 14.22
CA THR A 242 -5.26 21.08 15.61
C THR A 242 -6.32 20.36 16.46
N ALA A 243 -7.54 20.24 15.94
CA ALA A 243 -8.64 19.58 16.65
C ALA A 243 -8.42 18.08 16.81
N ALA A 244 -7.87 17.41 15.77
CA ALA A 244 -7.52 16.00 15.80
C ALA A 244 -6.51 15.67 16.90
N TYR A 245 -5.40 16.38 16.96
CA TYR A 245 -4.40 16.13 18.01
C TYR A 245 -4.86 16.61 19.38
N ALA A 246 -5.71 17.65 19.47
CA ALA A 246 -6.33 18.02 20.74
C ALA A 246 -7.19 16.88 21.31
N ALA A 247 -7.94 16.17 20.46
CA ALA A 247 -8.68 14.96 20.86
C ALA A 247 -7.76 13.81 21.30
N ALA A 248 -6.52 13.80 20.84
CA ALA A 248 -5.45 12.89 21.28
C ALA A 248 -4.64 13.40 22.49
N GLY A 249 -4.99 14.57 23.05
CA GLY A 249 -4.29 15.18 24.19
C GLY A 249 -2.98 15.91 23.83
N ILE A 250 -2.71 16.14 22.54
CA ILE A 250 -1.52 16.83 22.04
C ILE A 250 -1.91 18.22 21.56
N THR A 251 -1.26 19.26 22.09
CA THR A 251 -1.51 20.64 21.66
C THR A 251 -0.66 20.99 20.45
N LEU A 252 -1.30 21.29 19.33
CA LEU A 252 -0.66 21.84 18.15
C LEU A 252 -0.90 23.35 18.05
N PRO A 253 0.05 24.12 17.48
CA PRO A 253 -0.19 25.51 17.14
C PRO A 253 -1.18 25.60 15.97
N ARG A 254 -1.79 26.77 15.81
CA ARG A 254 -2.98 26.92 14.97
C ARG A 254 -2.72 26.83 13.46
N THR A 255 -1.57 27.28 12.97
CA THR A 255 -1.35 27.43 11.52
C THR A 255 -0.47 26.31 10.97
N ALA A 256 -0.70 25.88 9.72
CA ALA A 256 0.12 24.85 9.07
C ALA A 256 1.62 25.17 9.15
N HIS A 257 1.99 26.44 8.93
CA HIS A 257 3.37 26.90 9.05
C HIS A 257 3.95 26.76 10.46
N THR A 258 3.17 27.07 11.51
CA THR A 258 3.67 26.89 12.88
C THR A 258 3.69 25.43 13.29
N GLN A 259 2.77 24.60 12.80
CA GLN A 259 2.76 23.14 13.02
C GLN A 259 4.00 22.48 12.42
N PHE A 260 4.39 22.88 11.21
CA PHE A 260 5.59 22.41 10.52
C PHE A 260 6.87 22.67 11.34
N HIS A 261 6.93 23.77 12.10
CA HIS A 261 8.10 24.15 12.89
C HIS A 261 8.03 23.75 14.37
N ALA A 262 6.88 23.29 14.87
CA ALA A 262 6.70 22.94 16.28
C ALA A 262 7.05 21.48 16.61
N GLY A 263 6.79 20.56 15.68
CA GLY A 263 6.92 19.12 15.92
C GLY A 263 8.27 18.53 15.47
N PRO A 264 8.67 17.36 16.02
CA PRO A 264 9.81 16.60 15.54
C PRO A 264 9.67 16.27 14.05
N ARG A 265 10.73 16.54 13.28
CA ARG A 265 10.76 16.26 11.85
C ARG A 265 10.87 14.77 11.58
N VAL A 266 10.15 14.31 10.57
CA VAL A 266 10.46 13.01 9.95
C VAL A 266 11.62 13.24 8.98
N PRO A 267 12.81 12.65 9.22
CA PRO A 267 13.95 12.82 8.33
C PRO A 267 13.68 12.31 6.92
N ASP A 268 14.30 12.92 5.92
CA ASP A 268 14.21 12.45 4.54
C ASP A 268 14.65 10.99 4.43
N GLY A 269 13.87 10.20 3.67
CA GLY A 269 14.11 8.76 3.50
C GLY A 269 13.58 7.87 4.64
N GLN A 270 13.09 8.45 5.74
CA GLN A 270 12.34 7.67 6.74
C GLN A 270 10.90 7.46 6.26
N PRO A 271 10.32 6.26 6.49
CA PRO A 271 8.92 6.03 6.17
C PRO A 271 8.01 6.92 7.03
N LEU A 272 6.97 7.43 6.41
CA LEU A 272 5.84 8.03 7.11
C LEU A 272 5.08 6.94 7.86
N LEU A 273 4.57 7.28 9.04
CA LEU A 273 3.73 6.43 9.86
C LEU A 273 2.35 7.08 9.99
N PRO A 274 1.26 6.29 10.09
CA PRO A 274 -0.06 6.83 10.36
C PRO A 274 -0.03 7.74 11.59
N GLY A 275 -0.54 8.97 11.45
CA GLY A 275 -0.44 10.00 12.47
C GLY A 275 0.81 10.88 12.36
N ASP A 276 1.51 10.85 11.24
CA ASP A 276 2.43 11.92 10.82
C ASP A 276 1.63 13.06 10.15
N LEU A 277 2.10 14.29 10.30
CA LEU A 277 1.58 15.43 9.55
C LEU A 277 2.42 15.63 8.28
N VAL A 278 1.77 15.78 7.14
CA VAL A 278 2.38 16.04 5.82
C VAL A 278 2.10 17.47 5.40
N PHE A 279 3.11 18.18 4.89
CA PHE A 279 3.02 19.62 4.64
C PHE A 279 3.39 19.99 3.21
N TYR A 280 2.80 21.07 2.71
CA TYR A 280 2.97 21.55 1.35
C TYR A 280 3.31 23.05 1.30
N GLY A 281 4.11 23.42 0.30
CA GLY A 281 4.68 24.76 0.13
C GLY A 281 6.20 24.72 0.12
N THR A 282 6.80 25.68 0.82
CA THR A 282 8.24 25.71 1.08
C THR A 282 8.48 25.81 2.58
N PRO A 283 9.66 25.43 3.09
CA PRO A 283 9.94 25.57 4.51
C PRO A 283 9.74 26.99 5.06
N ALA A 284 9.91 28.01 4.21
CA ALA A 284 9.67 29.41 4.54
C ALA A 284 8.19 29.83 4.44
N LYS A 285 7.36 29.11 3.68
CA LYS A 285 5.95 29.41 3.44
C LYS A 285 5.18 28.12 3.21
N ILE A 286 4.66 27.56 4.30
CA ILE A 286 3.79 26.39 4.29
C ILE A 286 2.37 26.88 4.18
N HIS A 287 1.62 26.34 3.22
CA HIS A 287 0.24 26.75 2.96
C HIS A 287 -0.78 25.64 3.25
N HIS A 288 -0.37 24.38 3.27
CA HIS A 288 -1.26 23.26 3.54
C HIS A 288 -0.67 22.21 4.47
N VAL A 289 -1.54 21.48 5.16
CA VAL A 289 -1.20 20.35 6.03
C VAL A 289 -2.29 19.28 5.97
N GLY A 290 -1.88 18.01 5.92
CA GLY A 290 -2.75 16.85 6.05
C GLY A 290 -2.26 15.87 7.13
N LEU A 291 -3.12 14.96 7.53
CA LEU A 291 -2.82 13.88 8.49
C LEU A 291 -2.65 12.55 7.75
N TYR A 292 -1.44 12.00 7.76
CA TYR A 292 -1.11 10.77 7.06
C TYR A 292 -1.80 9.56 7.70
N LEU A 293 -2.39 8.69 6.87
CA LEU A 293 -3.19 7.54 7.30
C LEU A 293 -2.46 6.20 7.13
N GLY A 294 -1.30 6.19 6.48
CA GLY A 294 -0.72 4.96 5.91
C GLY A 294 -1.16 4.76 4.46
N GLY A 295 -0.62 3.74 3.78
CA GLY A 295 -1.02 3.37 2.41
C GLY A 295 -0.87 4.48 1.35
N GLY A 296 -0.08 5.51 1.61
CA GLY A 296 0.06 6.65 0.69
C GLY A 296 -1.13 7.61 0.69
N LEU A 297 -1.96 7.59 1.73
CA LEU A 297 -3.16 8.42 1.84
C LEU A 297 -3.07 9.37 3.05
N MET A 298 -3.76 10.50 2.94
CA MET A 298 -3.97 11.44 4.05
C MET A 298 -5.45 11.78 4.17
N VAL A 299 -5.87 12.21 5.37
CA VAL A 299 -7.11 12.96 5.57
C VAL A 299 -6.77 14.43 5.76
N ASP A 300 -7.49 15.31 5.06
CA ASP A 300 -7.24 16.75 5.10
C ASP A 300 -8.53 17.56 4.87
N ALA A 301 -8.43 18.87 5.12
CA ALA A 301 -9.42 19.87 4.73
C ALA A 301 -8.78 20.75 3.64
N PRO A 302 -9.00 20.44 2.35
CA PRO A 302 -8.09 20.85 1.27
C PRO A 302 -8.20 22.31 0.84
N ASP A 303 -9.39 22.75 0.42
CA ASP A 303 -9.60 24.11 -0.09
C ASP A 303 -11.10 24.46 -0.20
N PHE A 304 -11.39 25.73 -0.51
CA PHE A 304 -12.73 26.25 -0.74
C PHE A 304 -13.56 25.38 -1.71
N GLY A 305 -14.83 25.18 -1.35
CA GLY A 305 -15.76 24.38 -2.16
C GLY A 305 -15.54 22.87 -2.07
N GLN A 306 -14.54 22.43 -1.30
CA GLN A 306 -14.30 21.03 -0.99
C GLN A 306 -14.72 20.68 0.44
N VAL A 307 -14.69 19.39 0.74
CA VAL A 307 -14.99 18.83 2.06
C VAL A 307 -13.76 18.15 2.63
N VAL A 308 -13.76 17.90 3.93
CA VAL A 308 -12.81 17.00 4.57
C VAL A 308 -12.91 15.63 3.89
N LYS A 309 -11.81 15.13 3.33
CA LYS A 309 -11.80 13.90 2.52
C LYS A 309 -10.48 13.14 2.70
N ILE A 310 -10.41 11.98 2.06
CA ILE A 310 -9.19 11.18 1.97
C ILE A 310 -8.69 11.27 0.54
N GLU A 311 -7.40 11.52 0.39
CA GLU A 311 -6.75 11.57 -0.91
C GLU A 311 -5.27 11.21 -0.82
N PRO A 312 -4.59 10.96 -1.96
CA PRO A 312 -3.16 10.71 -1.98
C PRO A 312 -2.37 11.87 -1.37
N TYR A 313 -1.43 11.56 -0.47
CA TYR A 313 -0.55 12.59 0.08
C TYR A 313 0.49 13.09 -0.94
N ARG A 314 0.72 12.35 -2.03
CA ARG A 314 1.57 12.78 -3.15
C ARG A 314 0.79 12.73 -4.45
N TYR A 315 1.00 13.72 -5.30
CA TYR A 315 0.44 13.79 -6.64
C TYR A 315 1.37 14.56 -7.57
N ASN A 316 1.21 14.36 -8.88
CA ASN A 316 2.08 15.02 -9.85
C ASN A 316 1.92 16.55 -9.78
N GLY A 317 3.03 17.25 -9.55
CA GLY A 317 3.03 18.71 -9.40
C GLY A 317 2.76 19.21 -7.97
N ASP A 318 2.71 18.33 -6.97
CA ASP A 318 2.70 18.77 -5.57
C ASP A 318 3.98 19.54 -5.18
N ASP A 319 3.86 20.38 -4.16
CA ASP A 319 4.98 21.09 -3.52
C ASP A 319 5.22 20.56 -2.10
N TYR A 320 5.31 19.23 -1.96
CA TYR A 320 5.57 18.57 -0.68
C TYR A 320 6.84 19.11 0.00
N ALA A 321 6.68 19.66 1.20
CA ALA A 321 7.73 20.34 1.96
C ALA A 321 8.34 19.46 3.07
N GLY A 322 7.72 18.33 3.41
CA GLY A 322 8.18 17.41 4.44
C GLY A 322 7.08 16.99 5.41
N ALA A 323 7.47 16.28 6.48
CA ALA A 323 6.57 15.79 7.51
C ALA A 323 7.08 16.03 8.93
N THR A 324 6.14 16.03 9.89
CA THR A 324 6.42 16.00 11.33
C THR A 324 5.70 14.83 11.99
N ARG A 325 6.21 14.39 13.14
CA ARG A 325 5.65 13.29 13.94
C ARG A 325 5.28 13.82 15.33
N PRO A 326 4.04 14.28 15.57
CA PRO A 326 3.67 14.88 16.85
C PRO A 326 3.60 13.91 18.03
N THR A 327 3.70 12.59 17.79
CA THR A 327 3.47 11.54 18.81
C THR A 327 4.74 10.91 19.37
N VAL A 328 5.91 11.50 19.11
CA VAL A 328 7.20 11.08 19.68
C VAL A 328 7.66 11.98 20.83
#